data_AF-A0A225WXJ8-F1
#
_entry.id   AF-A0A225WXJ8-F1
#
_cell.length_a   1.000
_cell.length_b   1.000
_cell.length_c   1.000
_cell.angle_alpha   90.00
_cell.angle_beta   90.00
_cell.angle_gamma   90.00
#
_symmetry.space_group_name_H-M   'P 1'
#
loop_
_entity.id
_entity.type
_entity.pdbx_description
1 polymer ?
#
loop_
_entity_poly.entity_id
_entity_poly.type
_entity_poly.pdbx_seq_one_letter_code
_entity_poly.pdbx_strand_id
1 'polypeptide(L)'
;MMWCERVAVVLPLLALFQRVEACPAECHCIGQARVSVYCDFRGLEEVPVNIPVTTTHLDLSGNRFTKVVPEMFLGYVNDSEGVFTTQTAPLTLKVIHLDLNPVAVVNEHAFDATPSLELIYLPFDVKIQRQTFAEMKTDKSTFDGYDRVATHPLEDPHFVAFSRSL
;
A
#
# COMPACT_ATOMS: atom_id res chain seq x y z
N MET A 1 23.69 -54.98 30.69
CA MET A 1 24.71 -53.97 30.35
C MET A 1 24.61 -53.70 28.85
N MET A 2 24.66 -52.41 28.48
CA MET A 2 24.79 -51.85 27.12
C MET A 2 23.66 -52.20 26.12
N TRP A 3 22.55 -51.46 26.10
CA TRP A 3 22.33 -50.20 25.34
C TRP A 3 22.35 -50.40 23.81
N CYS A 4 21.14 -50.54 23.27
CA CYS A 4 20.84 -50.38 21.85
C CYS A 4 20.53 -48.90 21.61
N GLU A 5 21.53 -48.08 21.28
CA GLU A 5 21.28 -46.69 20.91
C GLU A 5 20.95 -46.62 19.42
N ARG A 6 19.64 -46.48 19.17
CA ARG A 6 19.08 -46.08 17.89
C ARG A 6 19.57 -44.67 17.56
N VAL A 7 20.61 -44.56 16.76
CA VAL A 7 20.86 -43.29 16.05
C VAL A 7 19.93 -43.27 14.85
N ALA A 8 18.65 -42.96 15.10
CA ALA A 8 17.79 -42.45 14.05
C ALA A 8 18.44 -41.15 13.60
N VAL A 9 19.05 -41.15 12.41
CA VAL A 9 19.48 -39.93 11.73
C VAL A 9 18.20 -39.19 11.35
N VAL A 10 17.67 -38.43 12.29
CA VAL A 10 16.61 -37.46 12.03
C VAL A 10 17.31 -36.33 11.30
N LEU A 11 17.28 -36.36 9.96
CA LEU A 11 17.53 -35.16 9.16
C LEU A 11 16.51 -34.11 9.62
N PRO A 12 16.89 -33.01 10.30
CA PRO A 12 15.96 -31.92 10.41
C PRO A 12 16.02 -31.24 9.04
N LEU A 13 15.17 -31.66 8.13
CA LEU A 13 14.60 -30.76 7.12
C LEU A 13 13.62 -29.82 7.84
N LEU A 14 14.12 -29.12 8.86
CA LEU A 14 13.39 -28.03 9.47
C LEU A 14 13.64 -26.85 8.57
N ALA A 15 12.69 -26.74 7.63
CA ALA A 15 12.38 -25.59 6.82
C ALA A 15 13.08 -24.31 7.30
N LEU A 16 13.81 -23.68 6.38
CA LEU A 16 13.94 -22.24 6.38
C LEU A 16 12.52 -21.67 6.23
N PHE A 17 11.77 -21.65 7.33
CA PHE A 17 10.62 -20.78 7.46
C PHE A 17 11.21 -19.38 7.47
N GLN A 18 11.43 -18.84 6.28
CA GLN A 18 11.48 -17.39 6.15
C GLN A 18 10.13 -16.94 6.68
N ARG A 19 10.16 -16.36 7.89
CA ARG A 19 8.96 -15.81 8.52
C ARG A 19 8.42 -14.80 7.52
N VAL A 20 7.28 -15.14 6.93
CA VAL A 20 6.49 -14.18 6.17
C VAL A 20 6.10 -13.14 7.21
N GLU A 21 6.63 -11.94 7.04
CA GLU A 21 6.13 -10.73 7.70
C GLU A 21 4.61 -10.78 7.55
N ALA A 22 3.87 -10.83 8.66
CA ALA A 22 2.49 -11.31 8.65
C ALA A 22 1.62 -10.46 7.72
N CYS A 23 1.35 -10.96 6.52
CA CYS A 23 0.52 -10.26 5.56
C CYS A 23 -0.91 -10.13 6.14
N PRO A 24 -1.60 -8.98 5.97
CA PRO A 24 -3.01 -8.90 6.33
C PRO A 24 -3.79 -10.05 5.69
N ALA A 25 -4.79 -10.58 6.41
CA ALA A 25 -5.50 -11.79 5.99
C ALA A 25 -6.26 -11.61 4.67
N GLU A 26 -6.67 -10.39 4.40
CA GLU A 26 -7.38 -9.98 3.20
C GLU A 26 -6.44 -9.78 2.00
N CYS A 27 -5.13 -9.74 2.23
CA CYS A 27 -4.14 -9.30 1.24
C CYS A 27 -3.15 -10.41 0.86
N HIS A 28 -2.45 -10.18 -0.24
CA HIS A 28 -1.31 -10.96 -0.68
C HIS A 28 -0.05 -10.10 -0.65
N CYS A 29 1.02 -10.60 -0.05
CA CYS A 29 2.26 -9.85 0.11
C CYS A 29 3.41 -10.54 -0.62
N ILE A 30 4.21 -9.75 -1.34
CA ILE A 30 5.38 -10.21 -2.09
C ILE A 30 6.62 -9.47 -1.59
N GLY A 31 7.70 -10.22 -1.34
CA GLY A 31 8.97 -9.69 -0.86
C GLY A 31 9.13 -9.77 0.66
N GLN A 32 10.37 -9.64 1.12
CA GLN A 32 10.76 -9.77 2.54
C GLN A 32 11.40 -8.51 3.14
N ALA A 33 12.01 -7.67 2.30
CA ALA A 33 12.68 -6.43 2.74
C ALA A 33 11.98 -5.16 2.22
N ARG A 34 11.21 -5.29 1.13
CA ARG A 34 10.34 -4.27 0.56
C ARG A 34 9.10 -5.01 0.14
N VAL A 35 8.01 -4.78 0.88
CA VAL A 35 6.79 -5.54 0.68
C VAL A 35 5.94 -4.83 -0.36
N SER A 36 5.54 -5.57 -1.38
CA SER A 36 4.40 -5.20 -2.22
C SER A 36 3.18 -5.86 -1.62
N VAL A 37 2.18 -5.07 -1.27
CA VAL A 37 0.96 -5.54 -0.63
C VAL A 37 -0.21 -5.35 -1.58
N TYR A 38 -0.90 -6.44 -1.90
CA TYR A 38 -2.03 -6.49 -2.82
C TYR A 38 -3.31 -6.83 -2.07
N CYS A 39 -4.20 -5.86 -1.96
CA CYS A 39 -5.49 -5.95 -1.27
C CYS A 39 -6.65 -5.62 -2.23
N ASP A 40 -6.44 -5.83 -3.53
CA ASP A 40 -7.37 -5.49 -4.60
C ASP A 40 -8.62 -6.39 -4.59
N PHE A 41 -9.77 -5.81 -4.97
CA PHE A 41 -11.06 -6.50 -5.11
C PHE A 41 -11.53 -7.29 -3.87
N ARG A 42 -11.23 -6.78 -2.67
CA ARG A 42 -11.62 -7.40 -1.39
C ARG A 42 -12.88 -6.80 -0.77
N GLY A 43 -13.39 -5.71 -1.35
CA GLY A 43 -14.58 -5.02 -0.86
C GLY A 43 -14.33 -4.25 0.44
N LEU A 44 -13.08 -3.83 0.66
CA LEU A 44 -12.62 -3.09 1.83
C LEU A 44 -13.18 -1.66 1.85
N GLU A 45 -13.53 -1.18 3.05
CA GLU A 45 -13.93 0.21 3.28
C GLU A 45 -12.85 0.99 4.06
N GLU A 46 -11.92 0.26 4.68
CA GLU A 46 -10.79 0.77 5.46
C GLU A 46 -9.51 -0.01 5.12
N VAL A 47 -8.36 0.62 5.32
CA VAL A 47 -7.06 -0.04 5.07
C VAL A 47 -6.86 -1.13 6.13
N PRO A 48 -6.50 -2.37 5.74
CA PRO A 48 -6.29 -3.44 6.70
C PRO A 48 -5.24 -3.09 7.75
N VAL A 49 -5.43 -3.60 8.97
CA VAL A 49 -4.38 -3.56 10.00
C VAL A 49 -3.20 -4.42 9.57
N ASN A 50 -2.02 -4.14 10.12
CA ASN A 50 -0.78 -4.90 9.88
C ASN A 50 -0.19 -4.75 8.46
N ILE A 51 -0.37 -3.60 7.79
CA ILE A 51 0.46 -3.25 6.63
C ILE A 51 1.89 -2.94 7.13
N PRO A 52 2.95 -3.62 6.66
CA PRO A 52 4.33 -3.30 7.05
C PRO A 52 4.70 -1.86 6.72
N VAL A 53 5.37 -1.14 7.63
CA VAL A 53 5.90 0.22 7.36
C VAL A 53 6.85 0.28 6.16
N THR A 54 7.53 -0.83 5.87
CA THR A 54 8.44 -1.00 4.72
C THR A 54 7.73 -1.25 3.40
N THR A 55 6.39 -1.21 3.37
CA THR A 55 5.61 -1.36 2.14
C THR A 55 5.98 -0.26 1.16
N THR A 56 6.28 -0.67 -0.08
CA THR A 56 6.66 0.25 -1.17
C THR A 56 5.62 0.30 -2.27
N HIS A 57 4.84 -0.76 -2.42
CA HIS A 57 3.76 -0.85 -3.40
C HIS A 57 2.52 -1.32 -2.65
N LEU A 58 1.45 -0.53 -2.72
CA LEU A 58 0.18 -0.87 -2.09
C LEU A 58 -0.94 -0.80 -3.12
N ASP A 59 -1.58 -1.94 -3.36
CA ASP A 59 -2.72 -2.05 -4.25
C ASP A 59 -4.02 -2.19 -3.44
N LEU A 60 -4.84 -1.15 -3.51
CA LEU A 60 -6.16 -1.07 -2.88
C LEU A 60 -7.26 -0.90 -3.95
N SER A 61 -6.96 -1.22 -5.22
CA SER A 61 -7.90 -1.04 -6.31
C SER A 61 -9.14 -1.94 -6.17
N GLY A 62 -10.28 -1.50 -6.71
CA GLY A 62 -11.50 -2.33 -6.76
C GLY A 62 -12.18 -2.54 -5.41
N ASN A 63 -11.98 -1.63 -4.47
CA ASN A 63 -12.58 -1.68 -3.13
C ASN A 63 -13.73 -0.65 -2.98
N ARG A 64 -14.11 -0.32 -1.75
CA ARG A 64 -15.22 0.59 -1.41
C ARG A 64 -14.75 1.86 -0.70
N PHE A 65 -13.49 2.27 -0.91
CA PHE A 65 -12.99 3.51 -0.34
C PHE A 65 -13.73 4.73 -0.90
N THR A 66 -14.29 5.56 -0.03
CA THR A 66 -15.05 6.77 -0.42
C THR A 66 -14.24 8.07 -0.25
N LYS A 67 -13.12 7.98 0.47
CA LYS A 67 -12.23 9.11 0.81
C LYS A 67 -10.78 8.64 0.75
N VAL A 68 -9.88 9.59 0.55
CA VAL A 68 -8.43 9.40 0.71
C VAL A 68 -7.97 10.38 1.77
N VAL A 69 -7.41 9.86 2.86
CA VAL A 69 -6.98 10.65 4.02
C VAL A 69 -5.57 10.21 4.47
N PRO A 70 -4.77 11.11 5.09
CA PRO A 70 -3.39 10.79 5.47
C PRO A 70 -3.23 9.55 6.35
N GLU A 71 -4.23 9.26 7.20
CA GLU A 71 -4.21 8.12 8.11
C GLU A 71 -4.25 6.77 7.39
N MET A 72 -4.73 6.72 6.14
CA MET A 72 -4.69 5.52 5.30
C MET A 72 -3.26 5.07 4.99
N PHE A 73 -2.29 5.97 5.15
CA PHE A 73 -0.89 5.73 4.80
C PHE A 73 -0.01 5.50 6.02
N LEU A 74 -0.61 5.04 7.12
CA LEU A 74 0.09 4.56 8.30
C LEU A 74 0.21 3.03 8.26
N GLY A 75 1.42 2.53 8.44
CA GLY A 75 1.73 1.11 8.59
C GLY A 75 2.15 0.77 10.01
N TYR A 76 2.40 -0.52 10.24
CA TYR A 76 2.76 -1.07 11.53
C TYR A 76 4.24 -1.46 11.58
N VAL A 77 4.89 -1.14 12.70
CA VAL A 77 6.30 -1.43 12.93
C VAL A 77 6.43 -2.85 13.46
N ASN A 78 7.38 -3.61 12.91
CA ASN A 78 7.76 -4.92 13.42
C ASN A 78 8.89 -4.82 14.45
N ASP A 79 8.85 -5.69 15.46
CA ASP A 79 9.96 -5.87 16.39
C ASP A 79 11.11 -6.68 15.76
N SER A 80 12.17 -6.94 16.54
CA SER A 80 13.31 -7.73 16.09
C SER A 80 12.98 -9.17 15.68
N GLU A 81 11.83 -9.69 16.12
CA GLU A 81 11.36 -11.05 15.85
C GLU A 81 10.39 -11.09 14.64
N GLY A 82 10.15 -9.94 14.00
CA GLY A 82 9.25 -9.81 12.85
C GLY A 82 7.77 -9.82 13.24
N VAL A 83 7.44 -9.46 14.48
CA VAL A 83 6.06 -9.40 14.99
C VAL A 83 5.57 -7.95 14.96
N PHE A 84 4.36 -7.75 14.44
CA PHE A 84 3.73 -6.43 14.44
C PHE A 84 3.50 -5.92 15.86
N THR A 85 3.99 -4.71 16.10
CA THR A 85 3.75 -3.96 17.33
C THR A 85 2.47 -3.13 17.20
N THR A 86 2.01 -2.53 18.30
CA THR A 86 0.91 -1.55 18.28
C THR A 86 1.35 -0.18 17.75
N GLN A 87 2.64 0.01 17.44
CA GLN A 87 3.16 1.28 16.96
C GLN A 87 2.93 1.42 15.46
N THR A 88 2.34 2.56 15.09
CA THR A 88 2.18 2.95 13.69
C THR A 88 3.21 3.99 13.27
N ALA A 89 3.65 3.94 12.02
CA ALA A 89 4.46 4.98 11.39
C ALA A 89 4.04 5.16 9.93
N PRO A 90 4.35 6.31 9.29
CA PRO A 90 4.02 6.49 7.88
C PRO A 90 4.71 5.44 6.99
N LEU A 91 3.98 4.96 5.98
CA LEU A 91 4.47 3.98 5.03
C LEU A 91 5.57 4.56 4.13
N THR A 92 6.53 3.72 3.72
CA THR A 92 7.56 4.10 2.75
C THR A 92 7.10 3.90 1.30
N LEU A 93 5.88 4.32 0.96
CA LEU A 93 5.27 4.05 -0.34
C LEU A 93 6.03 4.71 -1.50
N LYS A 94 6.09 4.00 -2.62
CA LYS A 94 6.54 4.46 -3.94
C LYS A 94 5.38 4.47 -4.93
N VAL A 95 4.57 3.43 -4.91
CA VAL A 95 3.41 3.29 -5.81
C VAL A 95 2.17 2.97 -4.99
N ILE A 96 1.06 3.61 -5.34
CA ILE A 96 -0.24 3.28 -4.77
C ILE A 96 -1.35 3.22 -5.82
N HIS A 97 -2.16 2.17 -5.75
CA HIS A 97 -3.37 2.00 -6.54
C HIS A 97 -4.62 2.18 -5.70
N LEU A 98 -5.43 3.18 -6.04
CA LEU A 98 -6.74 3.48 -5.44
C LEU A 98 -7.83 3.56 -6.51
N ASP A 99 -7.51 3.25 -7.77
CA ASP A 99 -8.46 3.18 -8.86
C ASP A 99 -9.56 2.14 -8.60
N LEU A 100 -10.65 2.23 -9.37
CA LEU A 100 -11.82 1.38 -9.20
C LEU A 100 -12.45 1.43 -7.77
N ASN A 101 -12.27 2.55 -7.06
CA ASN A 101 -12.95 2.85 -5.81
C ASN A 101 -13.95 4.01 -5.99
N PRO A 102 -15.00 4.11 -5.16
CA PRO A 102 -15.97 5.21 -5.19
C PRO A 102 -15.43 6.53 -4.60
N VAL A 103 -14.12 6.79 -4.69
CA VAL A 103 -13.50 8.05 -4.24
C VAL A 103 -13.86 9.16 -5.23
N ALA A 104 -14.65 10.12 -4.79
CA ALA A 104 -15.06 11.27 -5.62
C ALA A 104 -14.16 12.49 -5.45
N VAL A 105 -13.58 12.68 -4.26
CA VAL A 105 -12.77 13.86 -3.91
C VAL A 105 -11.51 13.41 -3.18
N VAL A 106 -10.37 13.95 -3.58
CA VAL A 106 -9.09 13.77 -2.89
C VAL A 106 -8.54 15.14 -2.51
N ASN A 107 -8.15 15.30 -1.25
CA ASN A 107 -7.52 16.51 -0.76
C ASN A 107 -6.11 16.65 -1.33
N GLU A 108 -5.67 17.87 -1.70
CA GLU A 108 -4.32 18.08 -2.26
C GLU A 108 -3.19 17.61 -1.34
N HIS A 109 -3.39 17.63 -0.01
CA HIS A 109 -2.42 17.19 1.00
C HIS A 109 -2.66 15.76 1.51
N ALA A 110 -3.51 14.97 0.81
CA ALA A 110 -3.87 13.64 1.28
C ALA A 110 -2.65 12.71 1.45
N PHE A 111 -1.57 12.94 0.71
CA PHE A 111 -0.41 12.06 0.65
C PHE A 111 0.83 12.59 1.38
N ASP A 112 0.70 13.65 2.17
CA ASP A 112 1.80 14.29 2.92
C ASP A 112 2.54 13.32 3.84
N ALA A 113 1.82 12.33 4.37
CA ALA A 113 2.39 11.28 5.22
C ALA A 113 3.40 10.39 4.48
N THR A 114 3.36 10.35 3.14
CA THR A 114 4.18 9.47 2.31
C THR A 114 5.01 10.27 1.31
N PRO A 115 6.02 11.04 1.78
CA PRO A 115 6.82 11.92 0.93
C PRO A 115 7.73 11.15 -0.04
N SER A 116 7.79 9.82 0.05
CA SER A 116 8.55 8.97 -0.85
C SER A 116 7.77 8.55 -2.11
N LEU A 117 6.46 8.81 -2.17
CA LEU A 117 5.60 8.43 -3.28
C LEU A 117 6.12 8.99 -4.62
N GLU A 118 5.99 8.17 -5.64
CA GLU A 118 6.45 8.43 -7.01
C GLU A 118 5.31 8.33 -8.01
N LEU A 119 4.35 7.44 -7.77
CA LEU A 119 3.26 7.16 -8.70
C LEU A 119 1.94 6.86 -7.96
N ILE A 120 0.88 7.54 -8.35
CA ILE A 120 -0.45 7.45 -7.74
C ILE A 120 -1.48 7.15 -8.83
N TYR A 121 -2.27 6.08 -8.65
CA TYR A 121 -3.42 5.77 -9.50
C TYR A 121 -4.70 6.07 -8.74
N LEU A 122 -5.52 6.98 -9.27
CA LEU A 122 -6.81 7.39 -8.70
C LEU A 122 -7.95 7.05 -9.66
N PRO A 123 -9.20 6.94 -9.17
CA PRO A 123 -10.37 6.79 -10.03
C PRO A 123 -10.43 7.89 -11.08
N PHE A 124 -10.84 7.54 -12.31
CA PHE A 124 -10.84 8.49 -13.42
C PHE A 124 -11.64 9.76 -13.11
N ASP A 125 -12.79 9.66 -12.44
CA ASP A 125 -13.70 10.78 -12.16
C ASP A 125 -13.37 11.60 -10.91
N VAL A 126 -12.22 11.36 -10.28
CA VAL A 126 -11.82 12.05 -9.06
C VAL A 126 -11.68 13.57 -9.26
N LYS A 127 -12.08 14.35 -8.24
CA LYS A 127 -11.84 15.79 -8.16
C LYS A 127 -10.77 16.07 -7.11
N ILE A 128 -9.85 16.98 -7.41
CA ILE A 128 -8.82 17.37 -6.44
C ILE A 128 -9.30 18.62 -5.69
N GLN A 129 -9.44 18.51 -4.37
CA GLN A 129 -9.84 19.62 -3.52
C GLN A 129 -8.63 20.40 -3.02
N ARG A 130 -8.61 21.71 -3.31
CA ARG A 130 -7.62 22.65 -2.82
C ARG A 130 -8.06 23.26 -1.48
N GLN A 131 -7.28 23.07 -0.42
CA GLN A 131 -7.65 23.53 0.93
C GLN A 131 -7.71 25.06 1.02
N THR A 132 -6.83 25.76 0.31
CA THR A 132 -6.68 27.22 0.42
C THR A 132 -7.88 28.02 -0.08
N PHE A 133 -8.74 27.43 -0.93
CA PHE A 133 -9.89 28.13 -1.53
C PHE A 133 -11.20 27.30 -1.57
N ALA A 134 -11.22 26.10 -1.01
CA ALA A 134 -12.29 25.11 -1.20
C ALA A 134 -12.61 24.83 -2.70
N GLU A 135 -11.67 25.15 -3.59
CA GLU A 135 -11.78 24.97 -5.03
C GLU A 135 -11.63 23.50 -5.38
N MET A 136 -12.41 23.06 -6.37
CA MET A 136 -12.33 21.71 -6.92
C MET A 136 -11.68 21.77 -8.30
N LYS A 137 -10.47 21.23 -8.42
CA LYS A 137 -9.72 21.16 -9.66
C LYS A 137 -10.21 19.95 -10.47
N THR A 138 -10.83 20.22 -11.62
CA THR A 138 -11.47 19.22 -12.49
C THR A 138 -10.64 18.84 -13.72
N ASP A 139 -9.63 19.65 -14.06
CA ASP A 139 -8.72 19.38 -15.19
C ASP A 139 -7.77 18.20 -14.92
N LYS A 140 -7.62 17.81 -13.64
CA LYS A 140 -6.76 16.73 -13.14
C LYS A 140 -5.32 16.89 -13.61
N SER A 141 -4.88 18.11 -13.90
CA SER A 141 -3.58 18.37 -14.54
C SER A 141 -2.40 18.22 -13.58
N THR A 142 -2.60 18.62 -12.32
CA THR A 142 -1.59 18.51 -11.26
C THR A 142 -2.26 18.24 -9.91
N PHE A 143 -1.48 17.67 -9.02
CA PHE A 143 -1.76 17.37 -7.63
C PHE A 143 -0.53 17.82 -6.80
N ASP A 144 -0.61 18.09 -5.50
CA ASP A 144 0.48 18.77 -4.73
C ASP A 144 1.87 18.11 -4.88
N GLY A 145 2.74 18.67 -5.74
CA GLY A 145 4.04 18.09 -6.09
C GLY A 145 4.02 16.92 -7.09
N TYR A 146 2.90 16.71 -7.79
CA TYR A 146 2.73 15.67 -8.82
C TYR A 146 2.07 16.23 -10.09
N ASP A 147 2.53 15.74 -11.23
CA ASP A 147 1.98 16.05 -12.55
C ASP A 147 1.20 14.85 -13.09
N ARG A 148 0.12 15.12 -13.84
CA ARG A 148 -0.63 14.08 -14.53
C ARG A 148 0.27 13.37 -15.55
N VAL A 149 0.28 12.06 -15.54
CA VAL A 149 0.97 11.26 -16.56
C VAL A 149 0.20 11.41 -17.88
N ALA A 150 0.86 11.92 -18.92
CA ALA A 150 0.19 12.29 -20.19
C ALA A 150 -0.12 11.09 -21.10
N THR A 151 0.69 10.04 -21.03
CA THR A 151 0.54 8.81 -21.82
C THR A 151 0.91 7.64 -20.92
N HIS A 152 -0.01 7.20 -20.07
CA HIS A 152 0.20 5.94 -19.37
C HIS A 152 -0.34 4.79 -20.25
N PRO A 153 0.44 3.73 -20.55
CA PRO A 153 0.02 2.66 -21.47
C PRO A 153 -1.26 1.92 -21.07
N LEU A 154 -1.64 2.03 -19.79
CA LEU A 154 -2.86 1.47 -19.21
C LEU A 154 -3.98 2.53 -19.00
N GLU A 155 -3.78 3.77 -19.45
CA GLU A 155 -4.76 4.86 -19.34
C GLU A 155 -5.88 4.68 -20.36
N ASP A 156 -6.75 3.72 -20.07
CA ASP A 156 -8.00 3.45 -20.78
C ASP A 156 -9.08 3.14 -19.74
N PRO A 157 -10.25 3.78 -19.81
CA PRO A 157 -10.67 4.96 -19.05
C PRO A 157 -10.91 4.73 -17.54
N HIS A 158 -10.26 3.75 -16.91
CA HIS A 158 -10.58 3.31 -15.55
C HIS A 158 -9.88 4.12 -14.44
N PHE A 159 -8.79 4.81 -14.76
CA PHE A 159 -8.02 5.58 -13.78
C PHE A 159 -7.34 6.82 -14.38
N VAL A 160 -6.89 7.72 -13.51
CA VAL A 160 -5.93 8.78 -13.81
C VAL A 160 -4.66 8.56 -12.97
N ALA A 161 -3.50 8.77 -13.57
CA ALA A 161 -2.21 8.58 -12.90
C ALA A 161 -1.46 9.91 -12.72
N PHE A 162 -0.79 10.04 -11.58
CA PHE A 162 0.05 11.20 -11.23
C PHE A 162 1.45 10.73 -10.86
N SER A 163 2.48 11.37 -11.42
CA SER A 163 3.88 11.12 -11.11
C SER A 163 4.50 12.33 -10.41
N ARG A 164 5.47 12.10 -9.53
CA ARG A 164 6.16 13.20 -8.84
C ARG A 164 6.73 14.21 -9.84
N SER A 165 6.48 15.50 -9.60
CA SER A 165 7.04 16.59 -10.40
C SER A 165 8.57 16.56 -10.33
N LEU A 166 9.23 16.82 -11.46
CA LEU A 166 10.69 16.87 -11.59
C LEU A 166 11.29 18.17 -11.03
#